data_AF-A0A7W1E5G9-F1
#
_entry.id   AF-A0A7W1E5G9-F1
#
_cell.length_a   1.000
_cell.length_b   1.000
_cell.length_c   1.000
_cell.angle_alpha   90.00
_cell.angle_beta   90.00
_cell.angle_gamma   90.00
#
_symmetry.space_group_name_H-M   'P 1'
#
loop_
_entity.id
_entity.type
_entity.pdbx_description
1 polymer ?
#
loop_
_entity_poly.entity_id
_entity_poly.type
_entity_poly.pdbx_seq_one_letter_code
_entity_poly.pdbx_strand_id
1 'polypeptide(L)'
;MAHIKQSDRTVQETTTTMSPADVLQEAKRFFSRRPNVYAAYVEQEGPSHVTLRGQGGEEIVIGVLAGENGTRVTGSTYLFDQQIARFFTQLPASSSNSSLGAVTP
;
A
#
# COMPACT_ATOMS: atom_id res chain seq x y z
N MET A 1 12.14 26.44 1.76
CA MET A 1 10.79 25.85 1.74
C MET A 1 10.80 24.72 0.73
N ALA A 2 10.75 23.46 1.17
CA ALA A 2 10.69 22.33 0.24
C ALA A 2 9.32 22.31 -0.43
N HIS A 3 9.31 22.29 -1.77
CA HIS A 3 8.09 22.20 -2.56
C HIS A 3 7.57 20.76 -2.45
N ILE A 4 6.65 20.51 -1.52
CA ILE A 4 5.95 19.21 -1.45
C ILE A 4 5.15 19.09 -2.75
N LYS A 5 5.51 18.13 -3.61
CA LYS A 5 4.74 17.85 -4.82
C LYS A 5 3.41 17.27 -4.39
N GLN A 6 2.32 17.69 -5.01
CA GLN A 6 0.97 17.23 -4.66
C GLN A 6 0.80 15.71 -4.80
N SER A 7 1.62 15.05 -5.64
CA SER A 7 1.75 13.59 -5.72
C SER A 7 2.22 12.92 -4.42
N ASP A 8 2.99 13.61 -3.59
CA ASP A 8 3.47 13.09 -2.30
C ASP A 8 2.36 13.08 -1.22
N ARG A 9 1.19 13.70 -1.46
CA ARG A 9 0.14 13.82 -0.44
C ARG A 9 -0.91 12.71 -0.45
N THR A 10 -1.11 12.01 -1.57
CA THR A 10 -2.18 11.00 -1.72
C THR A 10 -1.66 9.63 -2.12
N VAL A 11 -0.35 9.51 -2.42
CA VAL A 11 0.30 8.25 -2.77
C VAL A 11 1.25 7.88 -1.64
N GLN A 12 1.04 6.68 -1.09
CA GLN A 12 1.93 6.08 -0.11
C GLN A 12 2.63 4.87 -0.74
N GLU A 13 3.84 4.57 -0.29
CA GLU A 13 4.60 3.43 -0.81
C GLU A 13 5.26 2.62 0.31
N THR A 14 5.43 1.32 0.07
CA THR A 14 6.22 0.41 0.91
C THR A 14 6.84 -0.71 0.07
N THR A 15 7.76 -1.47 0.65
CA THR A 15 8.33 -2.67 0.04
C THR A 15 8.10 -3.88 0.95
N THR A 16 7.69 -4.99 0.36
CA THR A 16 7.39 -6.24 1.09
C THR A 16 8.07 -7.44 0.44
N THR A 17 8.34 -8.48 1.24
CA THR A 17 8.81 -9.77 0.74
C THR A 17 7.70 -10.63 0.11
N MET A 18 6.43 -10.24 0.26
CA MET A 18 5.31 -10.96 -0.37
C MET A 18 5.37 -10.85 -1.90
N SER A 19 4.84 -11.86 -2.59
CA SER A 19 4.69 -11.80 -4.05
C SER A 19 3.65 -10.74 -4.45
N PRO A 20 3.72 -10.16 -5.67
CA PRO A 20 2.73 -9.19 -6.13
C PRO A 20 1.28 -9.70 -6.04
N ALA A 21 1.04 -10.96 -6.42
CA ALA A 21 -0.28 -11.56 -6.36
C ALA A 21 -0.79 -11.70 -4.91
N ASP A 22 0.08 -12.10 -3.98
CA ASP A 22 -0.29 -12.24 -2.57
C ASP A 22 -0.59 -10.88 -1.92
N VAL A 23 0.12 -9.81 -2.32
CA VAL A 23 -0.18 -8.45 -1.87
C VAL A 23 -1.57 -8.00 -2.33
N LEU A 24 -1.91 -8.22 -3.60
CA LEU A 24 -3.24 -7.87 -4.11
C LEU A 24 -4.34 -8.69 -3.41
N GLN A 25 -4.09 -9.98 -3.16
CA GLN A 25 -5.01 -10.82 -2.42
C GLN A 25 -5.20 -10.36 -0.96
N GLU A 26 -4.12 -9.98 -0.27
CA GLU A 26 -4.19 -9.47 1.10
C GLU A 26 -4.84 -8.08 1.15
N ALA A 27 -4.65 -7.22 0.14
CA ALA A 27 -5.36 -5.94 0.03
C ALA A 27 -6.88 -6.17 -0.04
N LYS A 28 -7.33 -7.05 -0.95
CA LYS A 28 -8.76 -7.41 -1.06
C LYS A 28 -9.31 -7.90 0.27
N ARG A 29 -8.55 -8.75 0.97
CA ARG A 29 -8.95 -9.27 2.28
C ARG A 29 -8.96 -8.18 3.35
N PHE A 30 -7.96 -7.30 3.39
CA PHE A 30 -7.81 -6.28 4.42
C PHE A 30 -8.96 -5.27 4.38
N PHE A 31 -9.26 -4.73 3.20
CA PHE A 31 -10.24 -3.66 3.04
C PHE A 31 -11.70 -4.17 3.06
N SER A 32 -11.94 -5.46 2.80
CA SER A 32 -13.28 -6.06 2.91
C SER A 32 -13.57 -6.70 4.28
N ARG A 33 -12.65 -6.64 5.25
CA ARG A 33 -12.81 -7.25 6.58
C ARG A 33 -13.86 -6.52 7.43
N ARG A 34 -14.90 -7.27 7.85
CA ARG A 34 -15.99 -6.90 8.80
C ARG A 34 -16.76 -5.62 8.44
N PRO A 35 -18.01 -5.45 8.91
CA PRO A 35 -18.72 -4.19 8.74
C PRO A 35 -17.97 -3.07 9.48
N ASN A 36 -17.36 -2.20 8.69
CA ASN A 36 -16.46 -1.12 9.05
C ASN A 36 -16.86 0.07 8.16
N VAL A 37 -16.86 1.29 8.69
CA VAL A 37 -17.15 2.51 7.89
C VAL A 37 -16.18 2.69 6.72
N TYR A 38 -14.98 2.12 6.84
CA TYR A 38 -13.93 2.06 5.83
C TYR A 38 -13.88 0.72 5.09
N ALA A 39 -14.97 -0.04 5.04
CA ALA A 39 -15.02 -1.24 4.21
C ALA A 39 -15.06 -0.83 2.73
N ALA A 40 -14.15 -1.37 1.94
CA ALA A 40 -14.10 -1.18 0.50
C ALA A 40 -14.03 -2.54 -0.21
N TYR A 41 -14.76 -2.65 -1.32
CA TYR A 41 -14.92 -3.89 -2.08
C TYR A 41 -14.33 -3.72 -3.47
N VAL A 42 -13.88 -4.82 -4.08
CA VAL A 42 -13.25 -4.80 -5.40
C VAL A 42 -14.20 -4.19 -6.43
N GLU A 43 -13.71 -3.19 -7.15
CA GLU A 43 -14.37 -2.63 -8.32
C GLU A 43 -13.70 -3.13 -9.61
N GLN A 44 -12.37 -3.07 -9.68
CA GLN A 44 -11.58 -3.59 -10.80
C GLN A 44 -10.35 -4.33 -10.29
N GLU A 45 -9.93 -5.36 -11.02
CA GLU A 45 -8.73 -6.13 -10.72
C GLU A 45 -7.94 -6.34 -12.01
N GLY A 46 -6.63 -6.12 -11.94
CA GLY A 46 -5.68 -6.39 -13.01
C GLY A 46 -4.44 -7.12 -12.48
N PRO A 47 -3.52 -7.54 -13.37
CA PRO A 47 -2.35 -8.34 -12.98
C PRO A 47 -1.41 -7.64 -11.98
N SER A 48 -1.43 -6.31 -11.93
CA SER A 48 -0.53 -5.48 -11.13
C SER A 48 -1.25 -4.47 -10.24
N HIS A 49 -2.59 -4.52 -10.17
CA HIS A 49 -3.34 -3.58 -9.34
C HIS A 49 -4.73 -4.10 -8.97
N VAL A 50 -5.31 -3.51 -7.93
CA VAL A 50 -6.72 -3.62 -7.60
C VAL A 50 -7.27 -2.24 -7.25
N THR A 51 -8.47 -1.92 -7.74
CA THR A 51 -9.25 -0.77 -7.28
C THR A 51 -10.37 -1.26 -6.38
N LEU A 52 -10.56 -0.58 -5.25
CA LEU A 52 -11.61 -0.87 -4.29
C LEU A 52 -12.47 0.37 -4.07
N ARG A 53 -13.78 0.16 -3.94
CA ARG A 53 -14.77 1.23 -3.71
C ARG A 53 -15.46 1.08 -2.36
N GLY A 54 -15.44 2.17 -1.59
CA GLY A 54 -16.17 2.32 -0.34
C GLY A 54 -17.65 2.66 -0.56
N GLN A 55 -18.46 2.61 0.50
CA GLN A 55 -19.91 2.87 0.41
C GLN A 55 -20.24 4.28 -0.08
N GLY A 56 -19.40 5.27 0.23
CA GLY A 56 -19.56 6.66 -0.21
C GLY A 56 -19.08 6.93 -1.64
N GLY A 57 -18.69 5.92 -2.41
CA GLY A 57 -18.09 6.08 -3.74
C GLY A 57 -16.61 6.46 -3.71
N GLU A 58 -16.00 6.39 -2.53
CA GLU A 58 -14.58 6.65 -2.30
C GLU A 58 -13.73 5.52 -2.89
N GLU A 59 -12.49 5.83 -3.29
CA GLU A 59 -11.64 4.91 -4.02
C GLU A 59 -10.31 4.65 -3.29
N ILE A 60 -9.87 3.39 -3.36
CA ILE A 60 -8.54 2.93 -2.97
C ILE A 60 -7.94 2.22 -4.17
N VAL A 61 -6.72 2.60 -4.56
CA VAL A 61 -5.96 1.89 -5.58
C VAL A 61 -4.72 1.31 -4.95
N ILE A 62 -4.55 -0.01 -5.04
CA ILE A 62 -3.31 -0.70 -4.65
C ILE A 62 -2.61 -1.18 -5.91
N GLY A 63 -1.39 -0.69 -6.14
CA GLY A 63 -0.51 -1.10 -7.22
C GLY A 63 0.66 -1.92 -6.71
N VAL A 64 1.11 -2.89 -7.51
CA VAL A 64 2.26 -3.73 -7.20
C VAL A 64 3.24 -3.78 -8.36
N LEU A 65 4.52 -3.76 -8.04
CA LEU A 65 5.62 -3.95 -8.99
C LEU A 65 6.68 -4.86 -8.36
N ALA A 66 6.95 -5.98 -9.02
CA ALA A 66 8.05 -6.87 -8.61
C ALA A 66 9.40 -6.16 -8.78
N GLY A 67 10.29 -6.30 -7.82
CA GLY A 67 11.66 -5.77 -7.86
C GLY A 67 12.67 -6.72 -7.23
N GLU A 68 13.96 -6.40 -7.37
CA GLU A 68 15.07 -7.23 -6.90
C GLU A 68 15.05 -7.45 -5.38
N ASN A 69 14.57 -6.45 -4.62
CA ASN A 69 14.54 -6.46 -3.16
C ASN A 69 13.14 -6.75 -2.58
N GLY A 70 12.24 -7.32 -3.38
CA GLY A 70 10.85 -7.60 -3.02
C GLY A 70 9.85 -6.83 -3.89
N THR A 71 8.59 -6.87 -3.49
CA THR A 71 7.49 -6.20 -4.19
C THR A 71 7.35 -4.78 -3.67
N ARG A 72 7.48 -3.79 -4.56
CA ARG A 72 7.07 -2.41 -4.28
C ARG A 72 5.55 -2.32 -4.35
N VAL A 73 4.95 -1.75 -3.32
CA VAL A 73 3.50 -1.57 -3.19
C VAL A 73 3.23 -0.09 -3.13
N THR A 74 2.32 0.38 -3.98
CA THR A 74 1.83 1.75 -3.97
C THR A 74 0.36 1.76 -3.58
N GLY A 75 -0.05 2.73 -2.77
CA GLY A 75 -1.42 2.92 -2.34
C GLY A 75 -1.82 4.36 -2.64
N SER A 76 -2.94 4.54 -3.35
CA SER A 76 -3.48 5.86 -3.70
C SER A 76 -4.92 5.98 -3.24
N THR A 77 -5.26 7.11 -2.61
CA THR A 77 -6.62 7.43 -2.18
C THR A 77 -6.76 8.92 -1.87
N TYR A 78 -8.01 9.40 -1.80
CA TYR A 78 -8.32 10.74 -1.28
C TYR A 78 -8.73 10.75 0.20
N LEU A 79 -9.25 9.63 0.74
CA LEU A 79 -9.90 9.60 2.07
C LEU A 79 -9.46 8.44 2.97
N PHE A 80 -8.71 7.46 2.44
CA PHE A 80 -8.31 6.24 3.15
C PHE A 80 -6.83 6.23 3.59
N ASP A 81 -6.19 7.39 3.74
CA ASP A 81 -4.75 7.47 3.99
C ASP A 81 -4.31 6.64 5.21
N GLN A 82 -5.06 6.70 6.31
CA GLN A 82 -4.72 5.95 7.51
C GLN A 82 -4.89 4.44 7.32
N GLN A 83 -5.81 4.02 6.46
CA GLN A 83 -6.16 2.63 6.20
C GLN A 83 -5.13 2.02 5.26
N ILE A 84 -4.62 2.79 4.28
CA ILE A 84 -3.45 2.41 3.48
C ILE A 84 -2.21 2.27 4.38
N ALA A 85 -1.95 3.24 5.26
CA ALA A 85 -0.81 3.16 6.18
C ALA A 85 -0.91 1.90 7.07
N ARG A 86 -2.09 1.60 7.63
CA ARG A 86 -2.31 0.38 8.43
C ARG A 86 -2.13 -0.89 7.62
N PHE A 87 -2.65 -0.94 6.39
CA PHE A 87 -2.42 -2.07 5.50
C PHE A 87 -0.93 -2.32 5.30
N PHE A 88 -0.14 -1.28 5.04
CA PHE A 88 1.31 -1.40 4.86
C PHE A 88 2.03 -1.92 6.10
N THR A 89 1.59 -1.55 7.31
CA THR A 89 2.17 -2.11 8.55
C THR A 89 1.89 -3.60 8.74
N GLN A 90 0.88 -4.16 8.07
CA GLN A 90 0.56 -5.59 8.12
C GLN A 90 1.36 -6.41 7.10
N LEU A 91 1.97 -5.78 6.11
CA LEU A 91 2.82 -6.46 5.14
C LEU A 91 4.17 -6.84 5.78
N PRO A 92 4.69 -8.06 5.52
CA PRO A 92 6.05 -8.42 5.94
C PRO A 92 7.06 -7.47 5.32
N ALA A 93 7.83 -6.77 6.15
CA ALA A 93 8.83 -5.83 5.67
C ALA A 93 9.93 -6.55 4.88
N SER A 94 10.29 -6.04 3.70
CA SER A 94 11.57 -6.40 3.09
C SER A 94 12.69 -5.87 3.97
N SER A 95 13.59 -6.74 4.41
CA SER A 95 14.78 -6.34 5.15
C SER A 95 15.76 -5.60 4.25
N SER A 96 15.45 -4.35 3.90
CA SER A 96 16.43 -3.39 3.39
C SER A 96 16.96 -2.60 4.58
N ASN A 97 17.76 -3.27 5.42
CA ASN A 97 18.48 -2.59 6.49
C ASN A 97 19.68 -1.88 5.86
N SER A 98 19.45 -0.67 5.34
CA SER A 98 20.55 0.21 4.92
C SER A 98 21.33 0.63 6.16
N SER A 99 22.45 -0.04 6.42
CA SER A 99 23.36 0.24 7.52
C SER A 99 23.94 1.66 7.38
N LEU A 100 23.31 2.62 8.06
CA LEU A 100 23.88 3.93 8.31
C LEU A 100 24.99 3.79 9.36
N GLY A 101 26.23 3.78 8.87
CA GLY A 101 27.44 4.28 9.55
C GLY A 101 27.74 3.72 10.93
N ALA A 102 28.54 2.65 10.98
CA ALA A 102 29.39 2.41 12.13
C ALA A 102 30.39 3.57 12.26
N VAL A 103 30.17 4.46 13.23
CA VAL A 103 31.24 5.28 13.81
C VAL A 103 31.67 4.57 15.10
N THR A 104 32.78 3.85 14.99
CA THR A 104 33.52 3.22 16.11
C THR A 104 34.38 4.32 16.77
N PRO A 105 34.70 4.22 18.08
CA PRO A 105 34.81 5.34 19.03
C PRO A 105 36.00 6.27 18.84
#